data_AF-A0A3D4S7A6-F1
#
_entry.id   AF-A0A3D4S7A6-F1
#
_cell.length_a   1.000
_cell.length_b   1.000
_cell.length_c   1.000
_cell.angle_alpha   90.00
_cell.angle_beta   90.00
_cell.angle_gamma   90.00
#
_symmetry.space_group_name_H-M   'P 1'
#
loop_
_entity.id
_entity.type
_entity.pdbx_description
1 polymer ?
#
loop_
_entity_poly.entity_id
_entity_poly.type
_entity_poly.pdbx_seq_one_letter_code
_entity_poly.pdbx_strand_id
1 'polypeptide(L)'
;MITQGFIAKVHDAFDELNYHEKRCLNFDKFEKAAARTLTHCKDLSDAIDAVRMYQFCLKKWTKIEKMFDRKLSIFNEYDYEGNSLISVVSDDDALGTYFITNGINKKVKEIFVASYSFDEEIFALGFEGGRFTVFDDGNYYIKYSKMSSSKMKLFNHRNDCLCNIVLSKDLGIFLENNLTPYDLVVYEDFVGIYDRRYIDSLADTDIIDTKRLLADIEWDILEKKSDLGVAKLNVYAPDQDLEMLLFFATSTFLVFQKYMQAQKTHYVMMRSWMSRR
;
A
#
# COMPACT_ATOMS: atom_id res chain seq x y z
N MET A 1 -4.92 -11.49 30.18
CA MET A 1 -4.37 -10.61 31.24
C MET A 1 -3.98 -9.27 30.61
N ILE A 2 -4.32 -8.15 31.25
CA ILE A 2 -3.85 -6.80 30.86
C ILE A 2 -2.64 -6.52 31.75
N THR A 3 -1.47 -6.39 31.14
CA THR A 3 -0.18 -6.15 31.81
C THR A 3 0.27 -4.72 31.55
N GLN A 4 1.15 -4.18 32.39
CA GLN A 4 1.72 -2.84 32.18
C GLN A 4 2.42 -2.72 30.82
N GLY A 5 3.20 -3.74 30.43
CA GLY A 5 3.81 -3.78 29.09
C GLY A 5 2.83 -3.87 27.93
N PHE A 6 1.59 -4.33 28.14
CA PHE A 6 0.54 -4.22 27.11
C PHE A 6 -0.03 -2.80 27.03
N ILE A 7 -0.20 -2.14 28.19
CA ILE A 7 -0.67 -0.74 28.26
C ILE A 7 0.33 0.18 27.54
N ALA A 8 1.63 0.06 27.86
CA ALA A 8 2.70 0.82 27.21
C ALA A 8 2.67 0.66 25.68
N LYS A 9 2.65 -0.58 25.17
CA LYS A 9 2.58 -0.82 23.71
C LYS A 9 1.36 -0.23 23.02
N VAL A 10 0.22 -0.17 23.71
CA VAL A 10 -0.99 0.47 23.16
C VAL A 10 -0.81 1.99 23.18
N HIS A 11 -0.24 2.54 24.24
CA HIS A 11 0.08 3.95 24.33
C HIS A 11 1.06 4.39 23.24
N ASP A 12 2.17 3.68 23.07
CA ASP A 12 3.18 3.95 22.03
C ASP A 12 2.54 3.96 20.64
N ALA A 13 1.72 2.95 20.33
CA ALA A 13 1.02 2.88 19.04
C ALA A 13 -0.01 4.01 18.86
N PHE A 14 -0.63 4.48 19.94
CA PHE A 14 -1.57 5.60 19.90
C PHE A 14 -0.85 6.93 19.71
N ASP A 15 0.30 7.11 20.35
CA ASP A 15 1.10 8.32 20.24
C ASP A 15 1.66 8.50 18.82
N GLU A 16 2.30 7.46 18.29
CA GLU A 16 2.88 7.45 16.95
C GLU A 16 1.83 7.64 15.84
N LEU A 17 0.61 7.14 16.04
CA LEU A 17 -0.52 7.34 15.13
C LEU A 17 -1.30 8.64 15.39
N ASN A 18 -0.76 9.53 16.23
CA ASN A 18 -1.36 10.82 16.59
C ASN A 18 -2.82 10.69 17.13
N TYR A 19 -3.11 9.61 17.85
CA TYR A 19 -4.40 9.33 18.46
C TYR A 19 -4.35 9.46 19.99
N HIS A 20 -4.66 10.67 20.47
CA HIS A 20 -4.44 11.05 21.88
C HIS A 20 -5.72 11.08 22.75
N GLU A 21 -6.62 10.12 22.59
CA GLU A 21 -7.86 10.05 23.39
C GLU A 21 -7.59 9.60 24.84
N LYS A 22 -7.84 10.49 25.81
CA LYS A 22 -7.59 10.26 27.24
C LYS A 22 -8.83 9.89 28.06
N ARG A 23 -10.02 9.86 27.44
CA ARG A 23 -11.31 9.72 28.13
C ARG A 23 -12.09 8.49 27.69
N CYS A 24 -12.37 8.37 26.41
CA CYS A 24 -13.10 7.25 25.83
C CYS A 24 -12.52 6.90 24.47
N LEU A 25 -12.53 5.60 24.15
CA LEU A 25 -12.10 5.15 22.84
C LEU A 25 -13.15 5.46 21.80
N ASN A 26 -12.69 5.93 20.65
CA ASN A 26 -13.49 6.09 19.46
C ASN A 26 -12.72 5.49 18.28
N PHE A 27 -13.25 4.39 17.74
CA PHE A 27 -12.59 3.66 16.66
C PHE A 27 -12.48 4.51 15.38
N ASP A 28 -13.52 5.27 15.04
CA ASP A 28 -13.54 6.07 13.81
C ASP A 28 -12.51 7.21 13.89
N LYS A 29 -12.34 7.82 15.07
CA LYS A 29 -11.26 8.79 15.29
C LYS A 29 -9.87 8.15 15.22
N PHE A 30 -9.71 6.94 15.75
CA PHE A 30 -8.47 6.19 15.64
C PHE A 30 -8.12 5.88 14.18
N GLU A 31 -9.10 5.46 13.39
CA GLU A 31 -8.92 5.17 11.97
C GLU A 31 -8.56 6.43 11.17
N LYS A 32 -9.22 7.56 11.45
CA LYS A 32 -8.87 8.85 10.85
C LYS A 32 -7.46 9.32 11.22
N ALA A 33 -7.06 9.19 12.48
CA ALA A 33 -5.73 9.58 12.92
C ALA A 33 -4.64 8.70 12.28
N ALA A 34 -4.89 7.40 12.13
CA ALA A 34 -3.99 6.48 11.45
C ALA A 34 -3.90 6.76 9.95
N ALA A 35 -5.02 7.03 9.28
CA ALA A 35 -5.03 7.44 7.87
C ALA A 35 -4.24 8.73 7.67
N ARG A 36 -4.48 9.74 8.51
CA ARG A 36 -3.73 11.00 8.47
C ARG A 36 -2.25 10.82 8.71
N THR A 37 -1.88 10.00 9.69
CA THR A 37 -0.46 9.70 9.94
C THR A 37 0.17 9.03 8.72
N LEU A 38 -0.52 8.05 8.11
CA LEU A 38 -0.04 7.38 6.90
C LEU A 38 0.19 8.37 5.74
N THR A 39 -0.76 9.28 5.50
CA THR A 39 -0.66 10.23 4.38
C THR A 39 0.45 11.26 4.53
N HIS A 40 1.04 11.37 5.72
CA HIS A 40 2.16 12.27 6.02
C HIS A 40 3.46 11.51 6.31
N CYS A 41 3.49 10.18 6.17
CA CYS A 41 4.74 9.43 6.36
C CYS A 41 5.80 9.90 5.37
N LYS A 42 7.01 10.20 5.88
CA LYS A 42 8.12 10.67 5.05
C LYS A 42 8.64 9.57 4.13
N ASP A 43 8.95 8.41 4.70
CA ASP A 43 9.57 7.29 4.00
C ASP A 43 8.65 6.05 4.01
N LEU A 44 8.92 5.09 3.11
CA LEU A 44 8.17 3.83 3.08
C LEU A 44 8.25 3.08 4.42
N SER A 45 9.38 3.16 5.13
CA SER A 45 9.54 2.54 6.45
C SER A 45 8.58 3.11 7.49
N ASP A 46 8.37 4.43 7.49
CA ASP A 46 7.42 5.11 8.39
C ASP A 46 6.00 4.60 8.13
N ALA A 47 5.64 4.49 6.85
CA ALA A 47 4.33 4.00 6.42
C ALA A 47 4.12 2.53 6.82
N ILE A 48 5.14 1.68 6.70
CA ILE A 48 5.09 0.29 7.18
C ILE A 48 4.84 0.25 8.68
N ASP A 49 5.55 1.06 9.47
CA ASP A 49 5.39 1.08 10.92
C ASP A 49 4.03 1.64 11.35
N ALA A 50 3.52 2.68 10.67
CA ALA A 50 2.15 3.17 10.85
C ALA A 50 1.12 2.04 10.66
N VAL A 51 1.21 1.30 9.56
CA VAL A 51 0.28 0.20 9.27
C VAL A 51 0.46 -0.96 10.25
N ARG A 52 1.68 -1.28 10.69
CA ARG A 52 1.93 -2.29 11.74
C ARG A 52 1.27 -1.92 13.06
N MET A 53 1.42 -0.68 13.50
CA MET A 53 0.83 -0.17 14.73
C MET A 53 -0.70 -0.17 14.65
N TYR A 54 -1.26 0.27 13.52
CA TYR A 54 -2.69 0.20 13.27
C TYR A 54 -3.19 -1.24 13.36
N GLN A 55 -2.52 -2.18 12.70
CA GLN A 55 -2.87 -3.60 12.72
C GLN A 55 -2.76 -4.24 14.11
N PHE A 56 -1.76 -3.85 14.91
CA PHE A 56 -1.65 -4.28 16.30
C PHE A 56 -2.90 -3.85 17.10
N CYS A 57 -3.25 -2.56 17.02
CA CYS A 57 -4.41 -1.99 17.69
C CYS A 57 -5.72 -2.63 17.24
N LEU A 58 -5.92 -2.74 15.93
CA LEU A 58 -7.08 -3.39 15.31
C LEU A 58 -7.26 -4.82 15.82
N LYS A 59 -6.23 -5.66 15.74
CA LYS A 59 -6.28 -7.07 16.17
C LYS A 59 -6.53 -7.22 17.67
N LYS A 60 -6.28 -6.18 18.47
CA LYS A 60 -6.43 -6.17 19.93
C LYS A 60 -7.52 -5.24 20.42
N TRP A 61 -8.35 -4.67 19.54
CA TRP A 61 -9.27 -3.59 19.88
C TRP A 61 -10.18 -3.92 21.07
N THR A 62 -10.85 -5.08 21.07
CA THR A 62 -11.70 -5.52 22.21
C THR A 62 -10.93 -5.68 23.52
N LYS A 63 -9.63 -5.98 23.47
CA LYS A 63 -8.77 -6.03 24.67
C LYS A 63 -8.36 -4.62 25.11
N ILE A 64 -8.14 -3.71 24.16
CA ILE A 64 -7.86 -2.29 24.40
C ILE A 64 -9.09 -1.61 25.04
N GLU A 65 -10.30 -1.89 24.57
CA GLU A 65 -11.54 -1.42 25.20
C GLU A 65 -11.63 -1.85 26.67
N LYS A 66 -11.46 -3.15 26.94
CA LYS A 66 -11.43 -3.67 28.33
C LYS A 66 -10.29 -3.08 29.17
N MET A 67 -9.20 -2.66 28.54
CA MET A 67 -8.09 -1.99 29.21
C MET A 67 -8.49 -0.57 29.60
N PHE A 68 -9.07 0.21 28.70
CA PHE A 68 -9.60 1.54 29.01
C PHE A 68 -10.64 1.46 30.13
N ASP A 69 -11.58 0.52 30.08
CA ASP A 69 -12.62 0.39 31.12
C ASP A 69 -12.06 0.12 32.54
N ARG A 70 -10.91 -0.58 32.65
CA ARG A 70 -10.40 -1.10 33.92
C ARG A 70 -9.12 -0.43 34.42
N LYS A 71 -8.38 0.21 33.52
CA LYS A 71 -7.00 0.66 33.72
C LYS A 71 -6.73 2.02 33.09
N LEU A 72 -7.77 2.83 32.83
CA LEU A 72 -7.63 4.19 32.27
C LEU A 72 -6.65 5.06 33.06
N SER A 73 -6.69 5.01 34.40
CA SER A 73 -5.79 5.81 35.22
C SER A 73 -4.32 5.50 34.94
N ILE A 74 -3.98 4.21 34.80
CA ILE A 74 -2.62 3.75 34.49
C ILE A 74 -2.25 4.07 33.04
N PHE A 75 -3.20 4.01 32.11
CA PHE A 75 -2.96 4.42 30.72
C PHE A 75 -2.61 5.91 30.64
N ASN A 76 -3.30 6.75 31.41
CA ASN A 76 -3.08 8.20 31.46
C ASN A 76 -1.86 8.63 32.28
N GLU A 77 -1.11 7.68 32.88
CA GLU A 77 0.20 7.97 33.51
C GLU A 77 1.32 8.14 32.47
N TYR A 78 1.11 7.69 31.23
CA TYR A 78 2.05 7.86 30.13
C TYR A 78 1.80 9.21 29.44
N ASP A 79 2.88 9.90 29.10
CA ASP A 79 2.83 11.16 28.36
C ASP A 79 2.91 10.90 26.85
N TYR A 80 2.21 11.72 26.08
CA TYR A 80 2.30 11.72 24.62
C TYR A 80 3.48 12.61 24.21
N GLU A 81 4.55 11.97 23.77
CA GLU A 81 5.82 12.60 23.37
C GLU A 81 5.87 12.85 21.86
N GLY A 82 4.94 12.25 21.10
CA GLY A 82 4.79 12.39 19.66
C GLY A 82 5.55 11.33 18.86
N ASN A 83 5.77 11.66 17.59
CA ASN A 83 6.37 10.80 16.57
C ASN A 83 7.87 10.53 16.80
N SER A 84 8.20 9.54 17.64
CA SER A 84 9.58 9.13 17.93
C SER A 84 10.12 8.10 16.93
N LEU A 85 9.22 7.31 16.33
CA LEU A 85 9.51 6.29 15.33
C LEU A 85 9.09 6.74 13.94
N ILE A 86 7.85 7.22 13.78
CA ILE A 86 7.27 7.53 12.48
C ILE A 86 7.55 8.97 12.13
N SER A 87 8.44 9.24 11.17
CA SER A 87 8.67 10.60 10.70
C SER A 87 7.50 11.09 9.85
N VAL A 88 6.90 12.22 10.23
CA VAL A 88 5.82 12.87 9.47
C VAL A 88 6.29 14.16 8.81
N VAL A 89 5.78 14.45 7.62
CA VAL A 89 6.07 15.66 6.85
C VAL A 89 4.93 16.67 6.95
N SER A 90 5.17 17.89 6.45
CA SER A 90 4.13 18.92 6.37
C SER A 90 3.10 18.61 5.29
N ASP A 91 1.92 19.23 5.38
CA ASP A 91 0.86 19.13 4.36
C ASP A 91 1.39 19.46 2.95
N ASP A 92 2.27 20.46 2.81
CA ASP A 92 2.87 20.86 1.52
C ASP A 92 3.80 19.78 0.95
N ASP A 93 4.56 19.09 1.81
CA ASP A 93 5.49 18.02 1.42
C ASP A 93 4.76 16.69 1.16
N ALA A 94 3.55 16.51 1.70
CA ALA A 94 2.72 15.33 1.48
C ALA A 94 2.01 15.34 0.11
N LEU A 95 1.95 16.50 -0.56
CA LEU A 95 1.35 16.63 -1.88
C LEU A 95 2.11 15.80 -2.93
N GLY A 96 1.37 15.09 -3.77
CA GLY A 96 1.96 14.23 -4.80
C GLY A 96 2.43 12.86 -4.29
N THR A 97 2.30 12.57 -3.00
CA THR A 97 2.54 11.24 -2.44
C THR A 97 1.24 10.50 -2.18
N TYR A 98 1.22 9.22 -2.57
CA TYR A 98 0.09 8.33 -2.44
C TYR A 98 0.55 7.01 -1.82
N PHE A 99 -0.19 6.53 -0.83
CA PHE A 99 0.05 5.25 -0.18
C PHE A 99 -1.01 4.24 -0.60
N ILE A 100 -0.56 3.07 -1.05
CA ILE A 100 -1.45 1.97 -1.41
C ILE A 100 -1.24 0.86 -0.39
N THR A 101 -2.31 0.44 0.29
CA THR A 101 -2.20 -0.61 1.32
C THR A 101 -3.47 -1.42 1.46
N ASN A 102 -3.34 -2.68 1.84
CA ASN A 102 -4.45 -3.52 2.31
C ASN A 102 -4.41 -3.69 3.85
N GLY A 103 -3.61 -2.89 4.54
CA GLY A 103 -3.35 -2.97 5.97
C GLY A 103 -4.12 -1.97 6.83
N ILE A 104 -4.88 -1.03 6.25
CA ILE A 104 -5.77 -0.12 7.00
C ILE A 104 -7.23 -0.51 6.71
N ASN A 105 -7.72 -1.56 7.39
CA ASN A 105 -9.14 -1.96 7.37
C ASN A 105 -9.45 -3.02 8.45
N LYS A 106 -10.72 -3.08 8.90
CA LYS A 106 -11.36 -4.24 9.53
C LYS A 106 -11.51 -5.46 8.59
N LYS A 107 -11.68 -5.25 7.27
CA LYS A 107 -11.81 -6.30 6.24
C LYS A 107 -10.51 -6.44 5.43
N VAL A 108 -9.71 -7.44 5.77
CA VAL A 108 -8.36 -7.76 5.24
C VAL A 108 -8.23 -7.92 3.70
N LYS A 109 -9.30 -7.73 2.91
CA LYS A 109 -9.34 -8.04 1.47
C LYS A 109 -9.45 -6.83 0.55
N GLU A 110 -9.71 -5.64 1.07
CA GLU A 110 -9.81 -4.41 0.27
C GLU A 110 -8.42 -3.76 0.17
N ILE A 111 -8.13 -3.14 -0.97
CA ILE A 111 -6.96 -2.29 -1.15
C ILE A 111 -7.44 -0.85 -1.03
N PHE A 112 -6.67 -0.04 -0.34
CA PHE A 112 -6.93 1.37 -0.13
C PHE A 112 -5.86 2.20 -0.81
N VAL A 113 -6.28 3.35 -1.33
CA VAL A 113 -5.38 4.45 -1.68
C VAL A 113 -5.57 5.53 -0.63
N ALA A 114 -4.47 5.99 -0.02
CA ALA A 114 -4.44 7.09 0.91
C ALA A 114 -3.55 8.21 0.37
N SER A 115 -4.01 9.45 0.43
CA SER A 115 -3.21 10.65 0.15
C SER A 115 -3.83 11.85 0.82
N TYR A 116 -3.00 12.79 1.25
CA TYR A 116 -3.45 14.10 1.73
C TYR A 116 -4.22 14.88 0.64
N SER A 117 -4.02 14.52 -0.64
CA SER A 117 -4.69 15.17 -1.77
C SER A 117 -6.18 14.82 -1.91
N PHE A 118 -6.72 13.92 -1.08
CA PHE A 118 -8.12 13.49 -1.14
C PHE A 118 -8.93 14.02 0.05
N ASP A 119 -10.20 14.38 -0.17
CA ASP A 119 -11.09 14.92 0.87
C ASP A 119 -11.27 13.98 2.07
N GLU A 120 -11.37 12.67 1.82
CA GLU A 120 -11.49 11.65 2.87
C GLU A 120 -10.13 11.07 3.29
N GLU A 121 -9.03 11.59 2.72
CA GLU A 121 -7.64 11.12 2.83
C GLU A 121 -7.39 9.66 2.42
N ILE A 122 -8.40 8.79 2.42
CA ILE A 122 -8.32 7.38 2.09
C ILE A 122 -9.63 6.87 1.48
N PHE A 123 -9.53 6.06 0.42
CA PHE A 123 -10.67 5.35 -0.16
C PHE A 123 -10.31 3.92 -0.58
N ALA A 124 -11.30 3.04 -0.66
CA ALA A 124 -11.12 1.67 -1.13
C ALA A 124 -11.21 1.60 -2.66
N LEU A 125 -10.35 0.81 -3.29
CA LEU A 125 -10.49 0.50 -4.72
C LEU A 125 -11.81 -0.23 -4.96
N GLY A 126 -12.50 0.15 -6.04
CA GLY A 126 -13.68 -0.55 -6.52
C GLY A 126 -13.31 -1.95 -7.02
N PHE A 127 -14.12 -2.96 -6.67
CA PHE A 127 -13.98 -4.30 -7.22
C PHE A 127 -15.34 -4.90 -7.59
N GLU A 128 -15.65 -4.89 -8.89
CA GLU A 128 -16.89 -5.44 -9.43
C GLU A 128 -16.62 -6.28 -10.68
N GLY A 129 -17.28 -7.43 -10.81
CA GLY A 129 -17.17 -8.28 -12.00
C GLY A 129 -15.75 -8.77 -12.31
N GLY A 130 -14.86 -8.84 -11.31
CA GLY A 130 -13.46 -9.21 -11.48
C GLY A 130 -12.55 -8.10 -12.04
N ARG A 131 -13.00 -6.85 -11.99
CA ARG A 131 -12.27 -5.65 -12.41
C ARG A 131 -11.97 -4.79 -11.18
N PHE A 132 -10.77 -4.23 -11.13
CA PHE A 132 -10.40 -3.23 -10.14
C PHE A 132 -10.45 -1.84 -10.78
N THR A 133 -11.12 -0.90 -10.12
CA THR A 133 -11.22 0.50 -10.50
C THR A 133 -10.64 1.38 -9.38
N VAL A 134 -9.99 2.49 -9.74
CA VAL A 134 -9.49 3.49 -8.77
C VAL A 134 -10.58 4.51 -8.49
N PHE A 135 -11.14 5.12 -9.54
CA PHE A 135 -12.24 6.08 -9.44
C PHE A 135 -13.54 5.48 -10.00
N ASP A 136 -14.68 5.91 -9.48
CA ASP A 136 -16.01 5.44 -9.92
C ASP A 136 -16.32 5.86 -11.36
N ASP A 137 -15.86 7.05 -11.76
CA ASP A 137 -15.94 7.60 -13.12
C ASP A 137 -14.61 7.48 -13.88
N GLY A 138 -13.72 6.60 -13.42
CA GLY A 138 -12.39 6.38 -13.96
C GLY A 138 -12.37 5.89 -15.42
N ASN A 139 -11.27 6.21 -16.11
CA ASN A 139 -11.06 5.86 -17.52
C ASN A 139 -10.48 4.47 -17.71
N TYR A 140 -10.00 3.83 -16.63
CA TYR A 140 -9.26 2.59 -16.72
C TYR A 140 -9.73 1.55 -15.71
N TYR A 141 -9.38 0.30 -15.98
CA TYR A 141 -9.50 -0.77 -15.01
C TYR A 141 -8.42 -1.82 -15.22
N ILE A 142 -8.00 -2.47 -14.13
CA ILE A 142 -7.12 -3.64 -14.20
C ILE A 142 -7.89 -4.91 -13.89
N LYS A 143 -7.48 -6.02 -14.51
CA LYS A 143 -7.98 -7.35 -14.16
C LYS A 143 -6.86 -8.37 -14.19
N TYR A 144 -7.03 -9.41 -13.38
CA TYR A 144 -6.14 -10.56 -13.39
C TYR A 144 -6.10 -11.25 -14.76
N SER A 145 -4.91 -11.67 -15.18
CA SER A 145 -4.78 -12.60 -16.30
C SER A 145 -5.37 -13.96 -15.91
N LYS A 146 -6.18 -14.54 -16.80
CA LYS A 146 -6.69 -15.91 -16.65
C LYS A 146 -5.59 -16.96 -16.88
N MET A 147 -4.53 -16.60 -17.60
CA MET A 147 -3.48 -17.51 -18.05
C MET A 147 -2.21 -17.48 -17.18
N SER A 148 -2.05 -16.46 -16.33
CA SER A 148 -0.88 -16.33 -15.46
C SER A 148 -1.24 -15.71 -14.11
N SER A 149 -0.63 -16.24 -13.05
CA SER A 149 -0.75 -15.71 -11.69
C SER A 149 0.14 -14.49 -11.46
N SER A 150 1.19 -14.30 -12.26
CA SER A 150 2.13 -13.17 -12.17
C SER A 150 1.80 -12.03 -13.15
N LYS A 151 0.58 -11.99 -13.68
CA LYS A 151 0.18 -11.05 -14.74
C LYS A 151 -1.20 -10.45 -14.49
N MET A 152 -1.28 -9.14 -14.65
CA MET A 152 -2.50 -8.36 -14.76
C MET A 152 -2.55 -7.68 -16.13
N LYS A 153 -3.73 -7.16 -16.48
CA LYS A 153 -3.99 -6.48 -17.73
C LYS A 153 -4.69 -5.16 -17.45
N LEU A 154 -4.18 -4.08 -18.02
CA LEU A 154 -4.77 -2.74 -17.97
C LEU A 154 -5.65 -2.54 -19.20
N PHE A 155 -6.84 -2.02 -18.99
CA PHE A 155 -7.81 -1.69 -20.03
C PHE A 155 -8.27 -0.24 -19.91
N ASN A 156 -8.60 0.39 -21.03
CA ASN A 156 -9.38 1.62 -21.04
C ASN A 156 -10.90 1.34 -20.91
N HIS A 157 -11.70 2.40 -20.80
CA HIS A 157 -13.16 2.33 -20.75
C HIS A 157 -13.80 1.68 -22.00
N ARG A 158 -13.09 1.68 -23.14
CA ARG A 158 -13.52 1.02 -24.39
C ARG A 158 -13.24 -0.48 -24.42
N ASN A 159 -12.62 -1.03 -23.35
CA ASN A 159 -12.15 -2.40 -23.23
C ASN A 159 -10.97 -2.77 -24.17
N ASP A 160 -10.24 -1.78 -24.66
CA ASP A 160 -8.96 -2.02 -25.33
C ASP A 160 -7.90 -2.35 -24.27
N CYS A 161 -7.14 -3.42 -24.50
CA CYS A 161 -6.04 -3.81 -23.61
C CYS A 161 -4.85 -2.88 -23.90
N LEU A 162 -4.47 -2.04 -22.94
CA LEU A 162 -3.38 -1.09 -23.10
C LEU A 162 -2.01 -1.71 -22.83
N CYS A 163 -1.91 -2.58 -21.83
CA CYS A 163 -0.69 -3.32 -21.53
C CYS A 163 -0.99 -4.55 -20.66
N ASN A 164 -0.02 -5.47 -20.57
CA ASN A 164 0.03 -6.41 -19.46
C ASN A 164 1.01 -5.90 -18.41
N ILE A 165 0.61 -5.91 -17.15
CA ILE A 165 1.48 -5.60 -16.02
C ILE A 165 1.98 -6.92 -15.44
N VAL A 166 3.30 -7.10 -15.38
CA VAL A 166 3.93 -8.40 -15.09
C VAL A 166 4.87 -8.27 -13.92
N LEU A 167 4.78 -9.20 -12.98
CA LEU A 167 5.71 -9.31 -11.86
C LEU A 167 6.93 -10.13 -12.28
N SER A 168 8.12 -9.55 -12.13
CA SER A 168 9.40 -10.19 -12.33
C SER A 168 9.73 -11.15 -11.18
N LYS A 169 10.82 -11.92 -11.33
CA LYS A 169 11.29 -12.82 -10.26
C LYS A 169 11.80 -12.06 -9.04
N ASP A 170 12.36 -10.88 -9.28
CA ASP A 170 12.89 -9.97 -8.26
C ASP A 170 11.79 -9.06 -7.69
N LEU A 171 10.52 -9.40 -7.97
CA LEU A 171 9.31 -8.72 -7.49
C LEU A 171 9.13 -7.27 -7.97
N GLY A 172 9.92 -6.83 -8.95
CA GLY A 172 9.64 -5.61 -9.72
C GLY A 172 8.50 -5.82 -10.72
N ILE A 173 7.82 -4.74 -11.13
CA ILE A 173 6.80 -4.79 -12.18
C ILE A 173 7.33 -4.21 -13.49
N PHE A 174 6.87 -4.75 -14.62
CA PHE A 174 7.17 -4.24 -15.96
C PHE A 174 5.95 -4.36 -16.89
N LEU A 175 5.99 -3.67 -18.02
CA LEU A 175 4.88 -3.59 -18.98
C LEU A 175 5.19 -4.38 -20.26
N GLU A 176 4.36 -5.37 -20.60
CA GLU A 176 4.42 -6.07 -21.90
C GLU A 176 3.31 -5.58 -22.84
N ASN A 177 3.58 -5.59 -24.14
CA ASN A 177 2.65 -5.11 -25.19
C ASN A 177 2.11 -3.72 -24.85
N ASN A 178 3.00 -2.85 -24.40
CA ASN A 178 2.67 -1.56 -23.81
C ASN A 178 2.22 -0.58 -24.89
N LEU A 179 1.02 0.00 -24.73
CA LEU A 179 0.47 1.08 -25.54
C LEU A 179 0.29 2.37 -24.72
N THR A 180 0.69 2.36 -23.46
CA THR A 180 0.65 3.54 -22.58
C THR A 180 1.83 4.48 -22.90
N PRO A 181 1.76 5.76 -22.50
CA PRO A 181 2.87 6.70 -22.69
C PRO A 181 4.02 6.49 -21.69
N TYR A 182 3.91 5.52 -20.78
CA TYR A 182 4.87 5.30 -19.71
C TYR A 182 5.75 4.08 -19.94
N ASP A 183 6.98 4.12 -19.43
CA ASP A 183 7.82 2.93 -19.26
C ASP A 183 8.21 2.75 -17.80
N LEU A 184 8.45 1.50 -17.39
CA LEU A 184 8.81 1.12 -16.02
C LEU A 184 10.23 0.58 -15.98
N VAL A 185 11.08 1.22 -15.18
CA VAL A 185 12.47 0.83 -14.98
C VAL A 185 12.66 0.37 -13.54
N VAL A 186 13.11 -0.87 -13.36
CA VAL A 186 13.30 -1.47 -12.03
C VAL A 186 14.71 -1.14 -11.52
N TYR A 187 14.78 -0.45 -10.39
CA TYR A 187 16.00 -0.22 -9.62
C TYR A 187 16.05 -1.16 -8.41
N GLU A 188 17.12 -1.09 -7.62
CA GLU A 188 17.29 -1.91 -6.41
C GLU A 188 16.19 -1.64 -5.37
N ASP A 189 15.89 -0.37 -5.12
CA ASP A 189 14.99 0.03 -4.03
C ASP A 189 13.60 0.50 -4.50
N PHE A 190 13.42 0.78 -5.79
CA PHE A 190 12.17 1.32 -6.32
C PHE A 190 11.95 1.01 -7.81
N VAL A 191 10.73 1.21 -8.30
CA VAL A 191 10.39 1.17 -9.73
C VAL A 191 10.16 2.60 -10.21
N GLY A 192 11.00 3.06 -11.14
CA GLY A 192 10.87 4.38 -11.75
C GLY A 192 9.88 4.36 -12.93
N ILE A 193 9.07 5.41 -13.02
CA ILE A 193 8.10 5.64 -14.10
C ILE A 193 8.60 6.81 -14.95
N TYR A 194 8.79 6.56 -16.24
CA TYR A 194 9.32 7.52 -17.20
C TYR A 194 8.38 7.74 -18.38
N ASP A 195 8.56 8.87 -19.07
CA ASP A 195 8.01 9.03 -20.42
C ASP A 195 8.66 8.00 -21.35
N ARG A 196 7.83 7.20 -22.01
CA ARG A 196 8.30 6.14 -22.89
C ARG A 196 9.11 6.68 -24.07
N ARG A 197 8.76 7.85 -24.63
CA ARG A 197 9.52 8.46 -25.74
C ARG A 197 10.93 8.82 -25.30
N TYR A 198 11.10 9.22 -24.04
CA TYR A 198 12.43 9.45 -23.49
C TYR A 198 13.22 8.15 -23.45
N ILE A 199 12.66 7.07 -22.90
CA ILE A 199 13.31 5.76 -22.85
C ILE A 199 13.63 5.23 -24.25
N ASP A 200 12.68 5.29 -25.18
CA ASP A 200 12.84 4.86 -26.58
C ASP A 200 13.90 5.70 -27.34
N SER A 201 14.27 6.90 -26.84
CA SER A 201 15.28 7.76 -27.46
C SER A 201 16.72 7.45 -27.03
N LEU A 202 16.89 6.65 -25.99
CA LEU A 202 18.20 6.28 -25.45
C LEU A 202 18.83 5.15 -26.26
N ALA A 203 20.15 5.20 -26.42
CA ALA A 203 20.92 4.06 -26.89
C ALA A 203 21.14 3.04 -25.75
N ASP A 204 21.41 1.78 -26.10
CA ASP A 204 21.64 0.71 -25.10
C ASP A 204 22.79 1.00 -24.11
N THR A 205 23.72 1.90 -24.47
CA THR A 205 24.84 2.31 -23.63
C THR A 205 24.56 3.51 -22.74
N ASP A 206 23.42 4.18 -22.96
CA ASP A 206 23.10 5.41 -22.26
C ASP A 206 22.64 5.11 -20.83
N ILE A 207 23.00 6.03 -19.93
CA ILE A 207 22.55 5.98 -18.53
C ILE A 207 21.23 6.75 -18.45
N ILE A 208 20.20 6.10 -17.91
CA ILE A 208 18.89 6.71 -17.67
C ILE A 208 19.04 7.80 -16.60
N ASP A 209 18.63 9.03 -16.93
CA ASP A 209 18.69 10.19 -16.04
C ASP A 209 17.51 10.16 -15.06
N THR A 210 17.80 9.93 -13.78
CA THR A 210 16.77 9.89 -12.73
C THR A 210 16.05 11.22 -12.53
N LYS A 211 16.60 12.34 -13.03
CA LYS A 211 15.88 13.63 -13.05
C LYS A 211 14.71 13.67 -14.04
N ARG A 212 14.61 12.68 -14.92
CA ARG A 212 13.49 12.51 -15.86
C ARG A 212 12.35 11.65 -15.30
N LEU A 213 12.44 11.22 -14.03
CA LEU A 213 11.36 10.49 -13.36
C LEU A 213 10.08 11.33 -13.35
N LEU A 214 9.00 10.73 -13.82
CA LEU A 214 7.65 11.28 -13.67
C LEU A 214 7.07 10.90 -12.31
N ALA A 215 7.37 9.68 -11.88
CA ALA A 215 6.96 9.12 -10.61
C ALA A 215 7.87 7.93 -10.24
N ASP A 216 7.82 7.49 -8.98
CA ASP A 216 8.40 6.23 -8.53
C ASP A 216 7.46 5.46 -7.61
N ILE A 217 7.68 4.15 -7.56
CA ILE A 217 6.97 3.22 -6.68
C ILE A 217 7.99 2.53 -5.78
N GLU A 218 7.91 2.80 -4.49
CA GLU A 218 8.55 2.01 -3.43
C GLU A 218 7.50 1.06 -2.85
N TRP A 219 7.86 -0.17 -2.50
CA TRP A 219 6.90 -1.06 -1.83
C TRP A 219 7.57 -2.15 -1.00
N ASP A 220 6.88 -2.61 0.05
CA ASP A 220 7.31 -3.75 0.85
C ASP A 220 6.11 -4.45 1.53
N ILE A 221 6.36 -5.66 2.04
CA ILE A 221 5.44 -6.41 2.87
C ILE A 221 5.69 -6.12 4.36
N LEU A 222 4.62 -6.07 5.15
CA LEU A 222 4.73 -5.73 6.57
C LEU A 222 5.61 -6.69 7.37
N GLU A 223 5.55 -7.99 7.07
CA GLU A 223 6.32 -9.02 7.73
C GLU A 223 6.60 -10.17 6.76
N LYS A 224 7.63 -10.97 7.03
CA LYS A 224 7.95 -12.15 6.22
C LYS A 224 6.75 -13.11 6.16
N LYS A 225 6.20 -13.34 4.96
CA LYS A 225 4.98 -14.14 4.68
C LYS A 225 3.65 -13.46 5.08
N SER A 226 3.66 -12.16 5.39
CA SER A 226 2.43 -11.38 5.52
C SER A 226 1.72 -11.26 4.17
N ASP A 227 0.39 -11.29 4.19
CA ASP A 227 -0.41 -10.91 3.03
C ASP A 227 -0.70 -9.39 3.02
N LEU A 228 -0.17 -8.64 4.01
CA LEU A 228 -0.27 -7.18 4.14
C LEU A 228 0.98 -6.50 3.61
N GLY A 229 0.82 -5.39 2.90
CA GLY A 229 1.91 -4.55 2.43
C GLY A 229 1.53 -3.08 2.28
N VAL A 230 2.53 -2.26 1.98
CA VAL A 230 2.40 -0.83 1.72
C VAL A 230 3.26 -0.48 0.52
N ALA A 231 2.70 0.31 -0.41
CA ALA A 231 3.48 0.96 -1.47
C ALA A 231 3.33 2.45 -1.30
N LYS A 232 4.40 3.15 -1.63
CA LYS A 232 4.47 4.59 -1.71
C LYS A 232 4.70 4.94 -3.17
N LEU A 233 3.80 5.74 -3.73
CA LEU A 233 3.89 6.33 -5.06
C LEU A 233 4.19 7.82 -4.88
N ASN A 234 5.35 8.26 -5.38
CA ASN A 234 5.70 9.67 -5.44
C ASN A 234 5.49 10.16 -6.87
N VAL A 235 4.72 11.23 -7.06
CA VAL A 235 4.47 11.84 -8.37
C VAL A 235 5.12 13.21 -8.43
N TYR A 236 6.16 13.33 -9.26
CA TYR A 236 6.94 14.55 -9.42
C TYR A 236 6.39 15.48 -10.49
N ALA A 237 5.63 14.93 -11.44
CA ALA A 237 5.00 15.66 -12.53
C ALA A 237 3.46 15.69 -12.32
N PRO A 238 2.86 16.83 -11.93
CA PRO A 238 1.45 16.88 -11.54
C PRO A 238 0.46 16.80 -12.72
N ASP A 239 0.94 16.93 -13.95
CA ASP A 239 0.14 16.85 -15.18
C ASP A 239 -0.05 15.42 -15.71
N GLN A 240 0.49 14.42 -15.00
CA GLN A 240 0.43 13.02 -15.41
C GLN A 240 -0.92 12.36 -15.10
N ASP A 241 -1.20 11.29 -15.82
CA ASP A 241 -2.41 10.46 -15.63
C ASP A 241 -2.34 9.67 -14.31
N LEU A 242 -2.77 10.32 -13.23
CA LEU A 242 -2.72 9.78 -11.87
C LEU A 242 -3.42 8.43 -11.74
N GLU A 243 -4.56 8.24 -12.41
CA GLU A 243 -5.31 6.97 -12.34
C GLU A 243 -4.44 5.80 -12.85
N MET A 244 -3.73 6.02 -13.96
CA MET A 244 -2.84 5.01 -14.52
C MET A 244 -1.62 4.73 -13.63
N LEU A 245 -1.02 5.78 -13.05
CA LEU A 245 0.10 5.63 -12.11
C LEU A 245 -0.31 4.85 -10.85
N LEU A 246 -1.50 5.14 -10.30
CA LEU A 246 -2.09 4.41 -9.18
C LEU A 246 -2.33 2.94 -9.53
N PHE A 247 -2.73 2.62 -10.76
CA PHE A 247 -2.86 1.23 -11.20
C PHE A 247 -1.52 0.50 -11.28
N PHE A 248 -0.45 1.16 -11.72
CA PHE A 248 0.89 0.57 -11.68
C PHE A 248 1.30 0.28 -10.24
N ALA A 249 1.18 1.25 -9.33
CA ALA A 249 1.50 1.06 -7.92
C ALA A 249 0.63 -0.04 -7.27
N THR A 250 -0.67 -0.04 -7.50
CA THR A 250 -1.62 -1.05 -6.98
C THR A 250 -1.30 -2.46 -7.47
N SER A 251 -0.89 -2.58 -8.73
CA SER A 251 -0.61 -3.88 -9.33
C SER A 251 0.50 -4.65 -8.62
N THR A 252 1.42 -3.95 -7.94
CA THR A 252 2.48 -4.57 -7.12
C THR A 252 1.86 -5.52 -6.09
N PHE A 253 0.85 -5.07 -5.32
CA PHE A 253 0.14 -5.91 -4.34
C PHE A 253 -0.67 -7.02 -4.97
N LEU A 254 -1.49 -6.67 -5.97
CA LEU A 254 -2.45 -7.61 -6.53
C LEU A 254 -1.73 -8.79 -7.19
N VAL A 255 -0.68 -8.50 -7.97
CA VAL A 255 0.10 -9.56 -8.63
C VAL A 255 0.91 -10.34 -7.60
N PHE A 256 1.52 -9.68 -6.61
CA PHE A 256 2.26 -10.35 -5.54
C PHE A 256 1.37 -11.30 -4.73
N GLN A 257 0.20 -10.85 -4.28
CA GLN A 257 -0.74 -11.67 -3.51
C GLN A 257 -1.20 -12.89 -4.31
N LYS A 258 -1.56 -12.70 -5.59
CA LYS A 258 -1.98 -13.81 -6.45
C LYS A 258 -0.83 -14.79 -6.71
N TYR A 259 0.39 -14.30 -6.89
CA TYR A 259 1.59 -15.13 -7.02
C TYR A 259 1.85 -15.96 -5.75
N MET A 260 1.80 -15.35 -4.58
CA MET A 260 1.99 -16.02 -3.29
C MET A 260 0.90 -17.06 -3.01
N GLN A 261 -0.36 -16.76 -3.37
CA GLN A 261 -1.44 -17.74 -3.29
C GLN A 261 -1.19 -18.94 -4.22
N ALA A 262 -0.80 -18.70 -5.48
CA ALA A 262 -0.50 -19.77 -6.43
C ALA A 262 0.67 -20.66 -5.95
N GLN A 263 1.72 -20.07 -5.38
CA GLN A 263 2.84 -20.77 -4.75
C GLN A 263 2.37 -21.68 -3.59
N LYS A 264 1.56 -21.15 -2.67
CA LYS A 264 0.96 -21.92 -1.56
C LYS A 264 0.11 -23.09 -2.08
N THR A 265 -0.72 -22.86 -3.11
CA THR A 265 -1.60 -23.89 -3.70
C THR A 265 -0.82 -24.98 -4.43
N HIS A 266 0.23 -24.64 -5.19
CA HIS A 266 1.11 -25.63 -5.83
C HIS A 266 1.80 -26.53 -4.80
N TYR A 267 2.28 -25.97 -3.70
CA TYR A 267 2.91 -26.72 -2.62
C TYR A 267 1.93 -27.71 -1.95
N VAL A 268 0.69 -27.30 -1.70
CA VAL A 268 -0.36 -28.16 -1.13
C VAL A 268 -0.77 -29.27 -2.09
N MET A 269 -0.93 -28.98 -3.38
CA MET A 269 -1.23 -29.99 -4.40
C MET A 269 -0.12 -31.04 -4.50
N MET A 270 1.16 -30.63 -4.56
CA MET A 270 2.29 -31.56 -4.58
C MET A 270 2.34 -32.44 -3.32
N ARG A 271 2.11 -31.88 -2.13
CA ARG A 271 2.05 -32.64 -0.87
C ARG A 271 0.93 -33.68 -0.86
N SER A 272 -0.26 -33.31 -1.34
CA SER A 272 -1.42 -34.21 -1.42
C SER A 272 -1.22 -35.35 -2.43
N TRP A 273 -0.43 -35.11 -3.47
CA TRP A 273 -0.02 -36.12 -4.44
C TRP A 273 1.04 -37.07 -3.87
N MET A 274 2.00 -36.54 -3.12
CA MET A 274 3.03 -37.35 -2.46
C MET A 274 2.49 -38.19 -1.31
N SER A 275 1.46 -37.74 -0.59
CA SER A 275 0.82 -38.50 0.49
C SER A 275 -0.21 -39.56 0.01
N ARG A 276 -0.46 -39.62 -1.30
CA ARG A 276 -1.36 -40.59 -1.95
C ARG A 276 -0.59 -41.67 -2.72
N ARG A 277 0.74 -41.70 -2.60
CA ARG A 277 1.62 -42.79 -3.02
C ARG A 277 2.18 -43.47 -1.78
#